data_AF-A0A372LPJ5-F1
#
_entry.id   AF-A0A372LPJ5-F1
#
_cell.length_a   1.000
_cell.length_b   1.000
_cell.length_c   1.000
_cell.angle_alpha   90.00
_cell.angle_beta   90.00
_cell.angle_gamma   90.00
#
_symmetry.space_group_name_H-M   'P 1'
#
loop_
_entity.id
_entity.type
_entity.pdbx_description
1 polymer ?
#
loop_
_entity_poly.entity_id
_entity_poly.type
_entity_poly.pdbx_seq_one_letter_code
_entity_poly.pdbx_strand_id
1 'polypeptide(L)' 'MEPTKIDFNGGTFVSSKNGFGYQDILVDFSISKQVKILTYNISKKSDDLFDILRSLNEDVSIEIITNIPSRFNYYTSLK' A
#
# COMPACT_ATOMS: atom_id res chain seq x y z
N MET A 1 2.82 20.86 17.82
CA MET A 1 3.78 19.95 17.14
C MET A 1 4.73 20.83 16.39
N GLU A 2 6.03 20.69 16.67
CA GLU A 2 7.09 21.29 15.84
C GLU A 2 7.13 20.60 14.47
N PRO A 3 7.50 21.31 13.39
CA PRO A 3 7.55 20.75 12.04
C PRO A 3 8.59 19.64 11.89
N THR A 4 8.18 18.50 11.32
CA THR A 4 9.07 17.43 10.86
C THR A 4 9.66 17.84 9.52
N LYS A 5 10.99 18.03 9.45
CA LYS A 5 11.68 18.28 8.18
C LYS A 5 11.90 16.94 7.45
N ILE A 6 11.42 16.85 6.22
CA ILE A 6 11.62 15.70 5.34
C ILE A 6 12.46 16.18 4.15
N ASP A 7 13.77 15.93 4.18
CA ASP A 7 14.64 16.14 3.03
C ASP A 7 14.60 14.87 2.17
N PHE A 8 14.21 15.02 0.91
CA PHE A 8 13.96 13.89 0.01
C PHE A 8 14.38 14.26 -1.43
N ASN A 9 15.07 13.36 -2.14
CA ASN A 9 15.50 13.53 -3.52
C ASN A 9 14.95 12.38 -4.39
N GLY A 10 14.25 12.69 -5.49
CA GLY A 10 13.91 11.75 -6.56
C GLY A 10 12.55 11.03 -6.48
N GLY A 11 11.44 11.74 -6.23
CA GLY A 11 10.10 11.15 -5.99
C GLY A 11 9.17 12.02 -5.12
N THR A 12 8.14 11.41 -4.54
CA THR A 12 7.05 12.14 -3.89
C THR A 12 6.64 11.48 -2.57
N PHE A 13 6.54 12.27 -1.51
CA PHE A 13 5.97 11.84 -0.24
C PHE A 13 4.54 12.36 -0.10
N VAL A 14 3.58 11.44 0.03
CA VAL A 14 2.16 11.77 0.21
C VAL A 14 1.71 11.27 1.58
N SER A 15 1.10 12.17 2.37
CA SER A 15 0.50 11.84 3.66
C SER A 15 -0.86 12.50 3.77
N SER A 16 -1.88 11.73 4.18
CA SER A 16 -3.21 12.26 4.47
C SER A 16 -3.60 11.94 5.90
N LYS A 17 -4.19 12.92 6.57
CA LYS A 17 -4.74 12.75 7.92
C LYS A 17 -6.21 12.38 7.79
N ASN A 18 -6.59 11.21 8.32
CA ASN A 18 -7.96 10.68 8.28
C ASN A 18 -8.53 10.41 6.87
N GLY A 19 -7.67 10.19 5.87
CA GLY A 19 -8.09 9.95 4.47
C GLY A 19 -7.41 8.74 3.83
N PHE A 20 -7.83 8.40 2.61
CA PHE A 20 -7.24 7.35 1.78
C PHE A 20 -6.08 7.91 0.95
N GLY A 21 -4.96 8.24 1.60
CA GLY A 21 -3.81 8.87 0.92
C GLY A 21 -3.17 8.01 -0.17
N TYR A 22 -3.48 6.71 -0.20
CA TYR A 22 -3.03 5.84 -1.29
C TYR A 22 -3.78 6.09 -2.60
N GLN A 23 -4.98 6.71 -2.59
CA GLN A 23 -5.77 6.93 -3.80
C GLN A 23 -4.99 7.76 -4.84
N ASP A 24 -4.27 8.77 -4.38
CA ASP A 24 -3.51 9.70 -5.23
C ASP A 24 -2.32 9.02 -5.91
N ILE A 25 -1.81 7.91 -5.35
CA ILE A 25 -0.68 7.14 -5.91
C ILE A 25 -1.13 5.90 -6.69
N LEU A 26 -2.43 5.58 -6.72
CA LEU A 26 -2.94 4.43 -7.50
C LEU A 26 -2.73 4.63 -9.00
N VAL A 27 -2.79 5.88 -9.49
CA VAL A 27 -2.52 6.22 -10.88
C VAL A 27 -1.09 5.84 -11.26
N ASP A 28 -0.15 6.07 -10.35
CA ASP A 28 1.27 5.81 -10.56
C ASP A 28 1.62 4.31 -10.52
N PHE A 29 0.77 3.45 -9.96
CA PHE A 29 1.02 2.01 -9.94
C PHE A 29 1.12 1.45 -11.36
N SER A 30 0.33 1.97 -12.30
CA SER A 30 0.30 1.52 -13.70
C SER A 30 1.64 1.71 -14.44
N ILE A 31 2.42 2.72 -14.05
CA ILE A 31 3.71 3.06 -14.65
C ILE A 31 4.90 2.61 -13.79
N SER A 32 4.64 2.06 -12.61
CA SER A 32 5.66 1.67 -11.64
C SER A 32 6.24 0.29 -11.97
N LYS A 33 7.56 0.14 -11.83
CA LYS A 33 8.24 -1.18 -11.91
C LYS A 33 8.21 -1.94 -10.60
N GLN A 34 7.94 -1.25 -9.50
CA GLN A 34 7.88 -1.84 -8.17
C GLN A 34 6.82 -1.13 -7.33
N VAL A 35 6.02 -1.91 -6.61
CA VAL A 35 5.04 -1.44 -5.63
C VAL A 35 5.34 -2.11 -4.28
N LYS A 36 5.59 -1.30 -3.24
CA LYS A 36 5.79 -1.79 -1.88
C LYS A 36 4.72 -1.22 -0.96
N ILE A 37 3.98 -2.11 -0.29
CA ILE A 37 2.90 -1.74 0.62
C ILE A 37 3.29 -2.19 2.03
N LEU A 38 3.48 -1.23 2.93
CA LEU A 38 3.66 -1.49 4.36
C LEU A 38 2.40 -1.06 5.10
N THR A 39 1.71 -2.00 5.76
CA THR A 39 0.47 -1.71 6.46
C THR A 39 0.27 -2.58 7.69
N TYR A 40 -0.53 -2.10 8.64
CA TYR A 40 -0.90 -2.89 9.82
C TYR A 40 -2.04 -3.88 9.54
N ASN A 41 -3.01 -3.48 8.70
CA ASN A 41 -4.13 -4.31 8.28
C ASN A 41 -4.52 -3.94 6.84
N ILE A 42 -5.01 -4.92 6.09
CA ILE A 42 -5.71 -4.68 4.82
C ILE A 42 -7.18 -5.02 5.06
N SER A 43 -8.06 -4.06 4.79
CA SER A 43 -9.49 -4.27 4.93
C SER A 43 -9.99 -5.29 3.90
N LYS A 44 -10.72 -6.31 4.35
CA LYS A 44 -11.43 -7.25 3.46
C LYS A 44 -12.51 -6.57 2.60
N LYS A 45 -12.95 -5.36 2.97
CA LYS A 45 -14.01 -4.61 2.26
C LYS A 45 -13.50 -3.67 1.16
N SER A 46 -12.18 -3.57 0.98
CA SER A 46 -11.57 -2.68 -0.01
C SER A 46 -11.04 -3.51 -1.17
N ASP A 47 -11.94 -4.00 -2.01
CA ASP A 47 -11.58 -4.77 -3.21
C ASP A 47 -10.74 -3.93 -4.19
N ASP A 48 -10.95 -2.60 -4.20
CA ASP A 48 -10.27 -1.64 -5.09
C ASP A 48 -8.73 -1.76 -5.09
N LEU A 49 -8.09 -1.98 -3.94
CA LEU A 49 -6.63 -2.10 -3.88
C LEU A 49 -6.15 -3.36 -4.59
N PHE A 50 -6.76 -4.51 -4.28
CA PHE A 50 -6.34 -5.79 -4.85
C PHE A 50 -6.69 -5.89 -6.32
N ASP A 51 -7.82 -5.31 -6.75
CA ASP A 51 -8.20 -5.29 -8.16
C ASP A 51 -7.25 -4.43 -8.98
N ILE A 52 -6.82 -3.28 -8.44
CA ILE A 52 -5.77 -2.47 -9.07
C ILE A 52 -4.46 -3.24 -9.14
N LEU A 53 -4.02 -3.86 -8.04
CA LEU A 53 -2.78 -4.66 -8.03
C LEU A 53 -2.82 -5.82 -9.03
N ARG A 54 -3.99 -6.47 -9.20
CA ARG A 54 -4.20 -7.53 -10.21
C ARG A 54 -4.20 -7.01 -11.65
N SER A 55 -4.53 -5.73 -11.83
CA SER A 55 -4.54 -5.10 -13.16
C SER A 55 -3.17 -4.58 -13.61
N LEU A 56 -2.16 -4.61 -12.73
CA LEU A 56 -0.80 -4.19 -13.08
C LEU A 56 -0.16 -5.18 -14.06
N ASN A 57 0.79 -4.68 -14.86
CA ASN A 57 1.54 -5.50 -15.80
C ASN A 57 2.33 -6.60 -15.06
N GLU A 58 2.53 -7.74 -15.73
CA GLU A 58 3.23 -8.91 -15.15
C GLU A 58 4.69 -8.62 -14.75
N ASP A 59 5.30 -7.58 -15.31
CA ASP A 59 6.68 -7.16 -15.01
C ASP A 59 6.79 -6.26 -13.76
N VAL A 60 5.67 -5.94 -13.12
CA VAL A 60 5.65 -5.14 -11.89
C VAL A 60 5.89 -6.03 -10.66
N SER A 61 6.94 -5.73 -9.91
CA SER A 61 7.23 -6.41 -8.65
C SER A 61 6.35 -5.85 -7.52
N ILE A 62 5.50 -6.68 -6.93
CA ILE A 62 4.62 -6.30 -5.82
C ILE A 62 5.08 -6.97 -4.53
N GLU A 63 5.34 -6.17 -3.49
CA GLU A 63 5.71 -6.63 -2.15
C GLU A 63 4.76 -6.04 -1.11
N ILE A 64 4.10 -6.89 -0.33
CA ILE A 64 3.19 -6.47 0.74
C ILE A 64 3.73 -6.95 2.08
N ILE A 65 4.11 -6.00 2.92
CA ILE A 65 4.58 -6.23 4.28
C ILE A 65 3.46 -5.83 5.21
N THR A 66 2.91 -6.81 5.92
CA THR A 66 1.81 -6.57 6.86
C THR A 66 2.00 -7.35 8.14
N ASN A 67 1.55 -6.77 9.25
CA ASN A 67 1.57 -7.44 10.54
C ASN A 67 0.58 -8.60 10.54
N ILE A 68 1.03 -9.81 10.87
CA ILE A 68 0.11 -10.88 11.24
C ILE A 68 -0.36 -10.54 12.66
N PRO A 69 -1.65 -10.27 12.90
CA PRO A 69 -2.13 -10.00 14.24
C PRO A 69 -1.76 -11.18 15.14
N SER A 70 -1.19 -10.93 16.32
CA SER A 70 -0.68 -11.97 17.25
C SER A 70 -1.69 -13.05 17.65
N ARG A 71 -2.99 -12.79 17.42
CA ARG A 71 -4.11 -13.74 17.58
C ARG A 71 -4.22 -14.78 16.46
N PHE A 72 -3.43 -14.68 15.38
CA PHE A 72 -3.41 -15.62 14.27
C PHE A 72 -1.98 -16.14 14.06
N ASN A 73 -1.81 -17.45 13.91
CA ASN A 73 -0.52 -18.07 13.61
C ASN A 73 -0.16 -18.01 12.11
N TYR A 74 -1.10 -17.62 11.26
CA TYR A 74 -0.95 -17.51 9.80
C TYR A 74 -2.05 -16.60 9.23
N TYR A 75 -1.83 -16.00 8.06
CA TYR A 75 -2.90 -15.37 7.29
C TYR A 75 -3.90 -16.45 6.87
N THR A 76 -5.13 -16.40 7.37
CA THR A 76 -6.19 -17.35 6.97
C THR A 76 -7.05 -16.71 5.88
N SER A 77 -7.22 -17.42 4.76
CA SER A 77 -8.21 -17.12 3.73
C SER A 77 -9.40 -18.05 3.91
N LEU A 78 -10.00 -18.12 5.11
CA LEU A 78 -11.15 -19.00 5.29
C LEU A 78 -12.44 -18.32 4.80
N LYS A 79 -13.08 -19.07 3.89
CA LYS A 79 -14.35 -18.84 3.24
C LYS A 79 -15.50 -19.03 4.23
#